data_AF-A0A7Y2JIB7-F1
#
_entry.id   AF-A0A7Y2JIB7-F1
#
_cell.length_a   1.000
_cell.length_b   1.000
_cell.length_c   1.000
_cell.angle_alpha   90.00
_cell.angle_beta   90.00
_cell.angle_gamma   90.00
#
_symmetry.space_group_name_H-M   'P 1'
#
loop_
_entity.id
_entity.type
_entity.pdbx_description
1 polymer ?
#
loop_
_entity_poly.entity_id
_entity_poly.type
_entity_poly.pdbx_seq_one_letter_code
_entity_poly.pdbx_strand_id
1 'polypeptide(L)' 'GSVLGMGVFIGKSTKIVDRESGDVTYGEVPPYSVVVAGSMPSKNGINLYCAVIVKRVDEKTRSKTAINDLLRD' A
#
# COMPACT_ATOMS: atom_id res chain seq x y z
N GLY A 1 -4.89 -10.57 6.02
CA GLY A 1 -6.10 -9.86 5.55
C GLY A 1 -5.76 -8.46 5.10
N SER A 2 -4.87 -8.34 4.12
CA SER A 2 -4.47 -7.05 3.55
C SER A 2 -5.52 -6.61 2.53
N VAL A 3 -5.74 -5.31 2.41
CA VAL A 3 -6.72 -4.71 1.52
C VAL A 3 -5.97 -3.98 0.42
N LEU A 4 -6.19 -4.38 -0.83
CA LEU A 4 -5.63 -3.71 -2.00
C LEU A 4 -6.73 -2.88 -2.65
N GLY A 5 -6.48 -1.58 -2.81
CA GLY A 5 -7.33 -0.68 -3.57
C GLY A 5 -7.29 -0.98 -5.06
N MET A 6 -8.15 -0.28 -5.82
CA MET A 6 -8.16 -0.38 -7.28
C MET A 6 -6.85 0.14 -7.90
N GLY A 7 -6.41 -0.49 -9.00
CA GLY A 7 -5.21 -0.06 -9.73
C GLY A 7 -3.88 -0.39 -9.03
N VAL A 8 -3.91 -1.28 -8.04
CA VAL A 8 -2.69 -1.77 -7.38
C VAL A 8 -2.10 -2.92 -8.21
N PHE A 9 -0.87 -2.74 -8.70
CA PHE A 9 -0.12 -3.67 -9.53
C PHE A 9 1.15 -4.12 -8.80
N ILE A 10 1.17 -5.37 -8.34
CA ILE A 10 2.29 -5.91 -7.56
C ILE A 10 2.96 -7.03 -8.33
N GLY A 11 4.23 -6.81 -8.67
CA GLY A 11 5.14 -7.83 -9.16
C GLY A 11 6.44 -7.81 -8.35
N LYS A 12 7.40 -8.67 -8.73
CA LYS A 12 8.71 -8.74 -8.06
C LYS A 12 9.53 -7.45 -8.17
N SER A 13 9.24 -6.61 -9.17
CA SER A 13 9.89 -5.32 -9.40
C SER A 13 9.09 -4.12 -8.88
N THR A 14 7.86 -4.31 -8.42
CA THR A 14 7.05 -3.22 -7.88
C THR A 14 7.61 -2.79 -6.52
N LYS A 15 7.89 -1.51 -6.38
CA LYS A 15 8.20 -0.88 -5.10
C LYS A 15 6.96 -0.83 -4.23
N ILE A 16 7.02 -1.39 -3.04
CA ILE A 16 5.99 -1.28 -2.01
C ILE A 16 6.55 -0.33 -0.96
N VAL A 17 5.91 0.82 -0.77
CA VAL A 17 6.39 1.90 0.10
C VAL A 17 5.48 2.01 1.29
N ASP A 18 6.02 1.99 2.49
CA ASP A 18 5.27 2.33 3.70
C ASP A 18 5.23 3.85 3.88
N ARG A 19 4.02 4.43 3.92
CA ARG A 19 3.83 5.88 4.07
C ARG A 19 4.31 6.38 5.43
N GLU A 20 4.16 5.58 6.49
CA GLU A 20 4.50 6.01 7.86
C GLU A 20 6.00 5.91 8.11
N SER A 21 6.63 4.80 7.74
CA SER A 21 8.06 4.61 7.99
C SER A 21 8.97 5.07 6.84
N GLY A 22 8.45 5.17 5.62
CA GLY A 22 9.23 5.43 4.42
C GLY A 22 9.99 4.20 3.89
N ASP A 23 9.81 3.03 4.51
CA ASP A 23 10.49 1.80 4.10
C ASP A 23 10.03 1.34 2.72
N VAL A 24 10.97 0.85 1.91
CA VAL A 24 10.70 0.30 0.59
C VAL A 24 11.00 -1.19 0.58
N THR A 25 9.95 -1.98 0.36
CA THR A 25 10.02 -3.43 0.20
C THR A 25 9.61 -3.84 -1.21
N TYR A 26 9.86 -5.10 -1.55
CA TYR A 26 9.57 -5.66 -2.87
C TYR A 26 8.98 -7.06 -2.73
N GLY A 27 8.07 -7.41 -3.65
CA GLY A 27 7.59 -8.78 -3.84
C GLY A 27 6.50 -9.25 -2.87
N GLU A 28 6.40 -8.69 -1.67
CA GLU A 28 5.38 -9.09 -0.69
C GLU A 28 4.79 -7.90 0.06
N VAL A 29 3.45 -7.91 0.20
CA VAL A 29 2.71 -6.95 1.02
C VAL A 29 2.58 -7.52 2.43
N PRO A 30 3.00 -6.79 3.48
CA PRO A 30 2.85 -7.23 4.86
C PRO A 30 1.38 -7.57 5.21
N PRO A 31 1.17 -8.46 6.19
CA PRO A 31 -0.17 -8.81 6.61
C PRO A 31 -0.90 -7.60 7.20
N TYR A 32 -2.19 -7.49 6.86
CA TYR A 32 -3.10 -6.44 7.35
C TYR A 32 -2.70 -5.02 6.92
N SER A 33 -1.96 -4.89 5.83
CA SER A 33 -1.71 -3.59 5.18
C SER A 33 -2.90 -3.16 4.33
N VAL A 34 -3.19 -1.86 4.35
CA VAL A 34 -4.07 -1.21 3.37
C VAL A 34 -3.16 -0.56 2.32
N VAL A 35 -3.29 -1.00 1.07
CA VAL A 35 -2.42 -0.61 -0.03
C VAL A 35 -3.20 0.09 -1.11
N VAL A 36 -2.70 1.23 -1.58
CA VAL A 36 -3.27 1.99 -2.70
C VAL A 36 -2.22 2.20 -3.79
N ALA A 37 -2.69 2.47 -5.01
CA ALA A 37 -1.83 2.86 -6.10
C ALA A 37 -1.25 4.25 -5.82
N GLY A 38 0.06 4.41 -5.97
CA GLY A 38 0.73 5.68 -5.76
C GLY A 38 1.91 5.87 -6.71
N SER A 39 2.67 6.91 -6.43
CA SER A 39 3.86 7.23 -7.21
C SER A 39 4.94 7.81 -6.33
N MET A 40 6.19 7.45 -6.60
CA MET A 40 7.37 7.95 -5.90
C MET A 40 8.16 8.88 -6.83
N PRO A 41 8.64 10.04 -6.33
CA PRO A 41 9.49 10.91 -7.12
C PRO A 41 10.77 10.18 -7.53
N SER A 42 11.12 10.30 -8.80
CA SER A 42 12.34 9.78 -9.40
C SER A 42 13.17 10.94 -9.96
N LYS A 43 14.19 10.61 -10.74
CA LYS A 43 15.05 11.61 -11.38
C LYS A 43 14.25 12.49 -12.34
N ASN A 44 14.68 13.75 -12.44
CA ASN A 44 14.16 14.74 -13.40
C ASN A 44 12.68 15.09 -13.25
N GLY A 45 12.11 15.00 -12.03
CA GLY A 45 10.71 15.35 -11.79
C GLY A 45 9.70 14.34 -12.34
N ILE A 46 10.16 13.16 -12.74
CA ILE A 46 9.32 12.07 -13.21
C ILE A 46 8.93 11.22 -12.00
N ASN A 47 7.65 10.87 -11.88
CA ASN A 47 7.18 9.96 -10.86
C ASN A 47 7.08 8.55 -11.43
N LEU A 48 7.57 7.57 -10.67
CA LEU A 48 7.44 6.16 -11.01
C LEU A 48 6.35 5.52 -10.17
N TYR A 49 5.64 4.57 -10.76
CA TYR A 49 4.60 3.82 -10.09
C TYR A 49 5.15 3.07 -8.86
N CYS A 50 4.44 3.13 -7.75
CA CYS A 50 4.66 2.29 -6.58
C CYS A 50 3.33 1.92 -5.92
N ALA A 51 3.33 0.80 -5.21
CA ALA A 51 2.26 0.47 -4.29
C ALA A 51 2.57 1.15 -2.95
N VAL A 52 1.59 1.83 -2.35
CA VAL A 52 1.79 2.57 -1.10
C VAL A 52 0.94 1.96 0.00
N ILE A 53 1.59 1.50 1.07
CA ILE A 53 0.92 1.12 2.31
C ILE A 53 0.55 2.42 3.02
N VAL A 54 -0.74 2.71 3.12
CA VAL A 54 -1.24 3.94 3.75
C VAL A 54 -1.44 3.80 5.25
N LYS A 55 -1.71 2.57 5.70
CA LYS A 55 -1.84 2.19 7.12
C LYS A 55 -1.79 0.68 7.27
N ARG A 56 -1.56 0.24 8.50
CA ARG A 56 -1.70 -1.17 8.92
C ARG A 56 -2.84 -1.28 9.93
N VAL A 57 -3.65 -2.32 9.79
CA VAL A 57 -4.75 -2.60 10.72
C VAL A 57 -4.45 -3.87 11.51
N ASP A 58 -5.02 -3.98 12.70
CA ASP A 58 -5.00 -5.23 13.45
C ASP A 58 -6.16 -6.15 13.00
N GLU A 59 -6.04 -7.45 13.32
CA GLU A 59 -7.00 -8.48 12.92
C GLU A 59 -8.43 -8.22 13.46
N LYS A 60 -8.53 -7.63 14.67
CA LYS A 60 -9.80 -7.31 15.32
C LYS A 60 -10.48 -6.13 14.63
N THR A 61 -9.73 -5.10 14.25
CA THR A 61 -10.25 -3.97 13.46
C THR A 61 -10.63 -4.40 12.04
N ARG A 62 -9.81 -5.20 11.36
CA ARG A 62 -10.14 -5.75 10.03
C ARG A 62 -11.46 -6.50 10.01
N SER A 63 -11.78 -7.22 11.08
CA SER A 63 -12.98 -8.07 11.14
C SER A 63 -14.26 -7.26 11.37
N LYS A 64 -14.15 -6.01 11.83
CA LYS A 64 -15.30 -5.15 12.15
C LYS A 64 -15.48 -3.99 11.16
N THR A 65 -14.41 -3.54 10.52
CA THR A 65 -14.42 -2.37 9.63
C THR A 65 -14.66 -2.79 8.18
N ALA A 66 -15.58 -2.12 7.49
CA ALA A 66 -15.85 -2.39 6.10
C ALA A 66 -14.64 -1.99 5.21
N ILE A 67 -14.45 -2.72 4.11
CA ILE A 67 -13.33 -2.49 3.17
C ILE A 67 -13.31 -1.05 2.66
N ASN A 68 -14.48 -0.46 2.38
CA ASN A 68 -14.58 0.90 1.88
C ASN A 68 -14.14 1.95 2.90
N ASP A 69 -14.37 1.72 4.19
CA ASP A 69 -13.94 2.65 5.24
C ASP A 69 -12.42 2.60 5.39
N LEU A 70 -11.83 1.41 5.25
CA LEU A 70 -10.38 1.24 5.24
C LEU A 70 -9.69 1.96 4.07
N LEU A 71 -10.35 2.08 2.92
CA LEU A 71 -9.79 2.73 1.72
C LEU A 71 -10.05 4.23 1.64
N ARG A 72 -11.00 4.77 2.41
CA ARG A 72 -11.38 6.19 2.38
C ARG A 72 -10.52 7.08 3.28
N ASP A 73 -10.04 6.53 4.40
CA ASP A 73 -9.10 7.20 5.32
C ASP A 73 -7.64 6.89 4.98
#